data_AF-A0A1W9PRJ4-F1
#
_entry.id   AF-A0A1W9PRJ4-F1
#
_cell.length_a   1.000
_cell.length_b   1.000
_cell.length_c   1.000
_cell.angle_alpha   90.00
_cell.angle_beta   90.00
_cell.angle_gamma   90.00
#
_symmetry.space_group_name_H-M   'P 1'
#
loop_
_entity.id
_entity.type
_entity.pdbx_description
1 polymer ?
#
loop_
_entity_poly.entity_id
_entity_poly.type
_entity_poly.pdbx_seq_one_letter_code
_entity_poly.pdbx_strand_id
1 'polypeptide(L)'
;MKRSSPQAGFTLIEVIVSLIVAAILGTLLVTMMSAIFMKSGRQLAAVGEIHQLTQAMDNLTAAYNSRIHLAASNQGGEDALDYISALVDGNTFSQFDVTKLWYSGPPFDGPGSSQRGSGDNFLKITIASQAGGTSLTSIFWSGTQS
;
A
#
# COMPACT_ATOMS: atom_id res chain seq x y z
N MET A 1 11.01 80.42 -2.84
CA MET A 1 10.98 79.64 -4.10
C MET A 1 10.65 78.19 -3.77
N LYS A 2 9.50 77.67 -4.18
CA LYS A 2 9.07 76.29 -3.91
C LYS A 2 9.06 75.54 -5.25
N ARG A 3 10.02 74.65 -5.48
CA ARG A 3 10.09 73.82 -6.70
C ARG A 3 9.01 72.75 -6.60
N SER A 4 8.06 72.71 -7.54
CA SER A 4 7.11 71.62 -7.69
C SER A 4 7.81 70.43 -8.35
N SER A 5 7.91 69.32 -7.63
CA SER A 5 8.31 68.03 -8.19
C SER A 5 7.24 67.54 -9.17
N PRO A 6 7.61 67.03 -10.36
CA PRO A 6 6.63 66.46 -11.28
C PRO A 6 6.02 65.20 -10.63
N GLN A 7 4.71 65.22 -10.42
CA GLN A 7 3.94 64.03 -10.07
C GLN A 7 3.87 63.15 -11.33
N ALA A 8 4.74 62.16 -11.42
CA ALA A 8 4.66 61.12 -12.44
C ALA A 8 3.45 60.23 -12.11
N GLY A 9 2.31 60.52 -12.75
CA GLY A 9 1.12 59.69 -12.69
C GLY A 9 1.28 58.41 -13.52
N PHE A 10 0.58 57.35 -13.12
CA PHE A 10 0.51 56.10 -13.87
C PHE A 10 -0.09 56.31 -15.26
N THR A 11 0.53 55.75 -16.29
CA THR A 11 -0.02 55.79 -17.64
C THR A 11 -1.10 54.73 -17.82
N LEU A 12 -2.10 55.00 -18.67
CA LEU A 12 -3.20 54.05 -18.93
C LEU A 12 -2.68 52.72 -19.50
N ILE A 13 -1.64 52.77 -20.32
CA ILE A 13 -1.00 51.58 -20.89
C ILE A 13 -0.31 50.72 -19.81
N GLU A 14 0.33 51.35 -18.82
CA GLU A 14 1.00 50.65 -17.71
C GLU A 14 0.00 49.93 -16.80
N VAL A 15 -1.17 50.51 -16.58
CA VAL A 15 -2.26 49.87 -15.82
C VAL A 15 -2.80 48.65 -16.57
N ILE A 16 -2.99 48.75 -17.89
CA ILE A 16 -3.47 47.61 -18.69
C ILE A 16 -2.43 46.47 -18.70
N VAL A 17 -1.15 46.80 -18.91
CA VAL A 17 -0.07 45.80 -18.95
C VAL A 17 0.09 45.13 -17.60
N SER A 18 0.05 45.87 -16.49
CA SER A 18 0.13 45.28 -15.14
C SER A 18 -1.03 44.35 -14.84
N LEU A 19 -2.25 44.67 -15.26
CA LEU A 19 -3.42 43.78 -15.12
C LEU A 19 -3.28 42.49 -15.94
N ILE A 20 -2.76 42.57 -17.16
CA ILE A 20 -2.51 41.39 -18.00
C ILE A 20 -1.45 40.49 -17.35
N VAL A 21 -0.35 41.07 -16.88
CA VAL A 21 0.72 40.32 -16.20
C VAL A 21 0.18 39.69 -14.91
N ALA A 22 -0.61 40.42 -14.12
CA ALA A 22 -1.23 39.89 -12.91
C ALA A 22 -2.19 38.73 -13.20
N ALA A 23 -2.97 38.79 -14.29
CA ALA A 23 -3.86 37.71 -14.70
C ALA A 23 -3.07 36.45 -15.12
N ILE A 24 -2.01 36.62 -15.92
CA ILE A 24 -1.15 35.51 -16.33
C ILE A 24 -0.50 34.85 -15.10
N LEU A 25 0.10 35.64 -14.22
CA LEU A 25 0.73 35.11 -12.99
C LEU A 25 -0.28 34.45 -12.06
N GLY A 26 -1.49 35.02 -11.93
CA GLY A 26 -2.56 34.45 -11.13
C GLY A 26 -3.00 33.08 -11.63
N THR A 27 -3.18 32.91 -12.94
CA THR A 27 -3.56 31.61 -13.52
C THR A 27 -2.46 30.55 -13.35
N LEU A 28 -1.19 30.94 -13.51
CA LEU A 28 -0.05 30.05 -13.26
C LEU A 28 0.02 29.61 -11.78
N LEU A 29 -0.23 30.53 -10.86
CA LEU A 29 -0.21 30.24 -9.42
C LEU A 29 -1.32 29.25 -9.04
N VAL A 30 -2.55 29.48 -9.53
CA VAL A 30 -3.69 28.58 -9.28
C VAL A 30 -3.42 27.18 -9.84
N THR A 31 -2.92 27.08 -11.08
CA THR A 31 -2.63 25.78 -11.71
C THR A 31 -1.52 25.02 -10.98
N MET A 32 -0.48 25.70 -10.51
CA MET A 32 0.58 25.08 -9.70
C MET A 32 0.06 24.59 -8.34
N MET A 33 -0.74 25.38 -7.63
CA MET A 33 -1.34 24.95 -6.37
C MET A 33 -2.22 23.71 -6.57
N SER A 34 -3.10 23.72 -7.58
CA SER A 34 -3.94 22.57 -7.90
C SER A 34 -3.12 21.30 -8.17
N ALA A 35 -2.04 21.40 -8.95
CA ALA A 35 -1.16 20.27 -9.24
C ALA A 35 -0.46 19.71 -7.98
N ILE A 36 0.02 20.59 -7.09
CA ILE A 36 0.70 20.19 -5.86
C ILE A 36 -0.29 19.51 -4.89
N PHE A 37 -1.48 20.07 -4.68
CA PHE A 37 -2.48 19.46 -3.80
C PHE A 37 -2.97 18.10 -4.32
N MET A 38 -3.23 17.98 -5.62
CA MET A 38 -3.65 16.70 -6.21
C MET A 38 -2.56 15.63 -6.13
N LYS A 39 -1.29 16.01 -6.33
CA LYS A 39 -0.15 15.07 -6.27
C LYS A 39 0.15 14.62 -4.84
N SER A 40 0.12 15.54 -3.87
CA SER A 40 0.36 15.24 -2.46
C SER A 40 -0.74 14.36 -1.84
N GLY A 41 -2.01 14.58 -2.18
CA GLY A 41 -3.10 13.74 -1.69
C GLY A 41 -3.01 12.27 -2.15
N ARG A 42 -2.63 12.05 -3.42
CA ARG A 42 -2.45 10.69 -3.96
C ARG A 42 -1.24 9.97 -3.37
N GLN A 43 -0.16 10.69 -3.10
CA GLN A 43 1.06 10.10 -2.55
C GLN A 43 0.91 9.74 -1.06
N LEU A 44 0.13 10.50 -0.28
CA LEU A 44 -0.19 10.13 1.10
C LEU A 44 -1.14 8.92 1.19
N ALA A 45 -2.15 8.83 0.32
CA ALA A 45 -3.07 7.70 0.32
C ALA A 45 -2.36 6.36 0.03
N ALA A 46 -1.46 6.35 -0.95
CA ALA A 46 -0.69 5.16 -1.32
C ALA A 46 0.26 4.66 -0.21
N VAL A 47 0.87 5.57 0.54
CA VAL A 47 1.76 5.22 1.66
C VAL A 47 0.96 4.60 2.81
N GLY A 48 -0.23 5.12 3.11
CA GLY A 48 -1.12 4.55 4.10
C GLY A 48 -1.52 3.11 3.80
N GLU A 49 -1.86 2.82 2.54
CA GLU A 49 -2.25 1.47 2.10
C GLU A 49 -1.10 0.46 2.21
N ILE A 50 0.13 0.85 1.83
CA ILE A 50 1.30 -0.02 1.94
C ILE A 50 1.59 -0.35 3.41
N HIS A 51 1.50 0.63 4.31
CA HIS A 51 1.71 0.37 5.75
C HIS A 51 0.70 -0.62 6.31
N GLN A 52 -0.58 -0.52 5.91
CA GLN A 52 -1.61 -1.46 6.34
C GLN A 52 -1.36 -2.88 5.78
N LEU A 53 -0.95 -2.99 4.52
CA LEU A 53 -0.58 -4.27 3.90
C LEU A 53 0.61 -4.94 4.61
N THR A 54 1.66 -4.16 4.90
CA THR A 54 2.84 -4.65 5.61
C THR A 54 2.48 -5.10 7.02
N GLN A 55 1.71 -4.30 7.77
CA GLN A 55 1.28 -4.67 9.11
C GLN A 55 0.43 -5.95 9.13
N ALA A 56 -0.44 -6.13 8.14
CA ALA A 56 -1.23 -7.36 7.99
C ALA A 56 -0.34 -8.58 7.75
N MET A 57 0.67 -8.45 6.90
CA MET A 57 1.63 -9.53 6.61
C MET A 57 2.57 -9.81 7.79
N ASP A 58 2.97 -8.79 8.55
CA ASP A 58 3.76 -8.94 9.76
C ASP A 58 2.97 -9.71 10.83
N ASN A 59 1.69 -9.39 11.00
CA ASN A 59 0.80 -10.11 11.90
C ASN A 59 0.65 -11.59 11.49
N LEU A 60 0.48 -11.88 10.18
CA LEU A 60 0.45 -13.26 9.67
C LEU A 60 1.77 -13.99 9.95
N THR A 61 2.89 -13.34 9.65
CA THR A 61 4.23 -13.93 9.82
C THR A 61 4.53 -14.20 11.30
N ALA A 62 4.14 -13.28 12.19
CA ALA A 62 4.25 -13.45 13.63
C ALA A 62 3.37 -14.62 14.14
N ALA A 63 2.13 -14.71 13.65
CA ALA A 63 1.20 -15.78 13.99
C ALA A 63 1.74 -17.15 13.56
N TYR A 64 2.27 -17.25 12.33
CA TYR A 64 2.95 -18.43 11.82
C TYR A 64 4.18 -18.81 12.67
N ASN A 65 5.09 -17.86 12.91
CA ASN A 65 6.31 -18.11 13.68
C ASN A 65 6.02 -18.54 15.11
N SER A 66 5.01 -17.94 15.74
CA SER A 66 4.54 -18.35 17.07
C SER A 66 4.12 -19.82 17.05
N ARG A 67 3.28 -20.23 16.08
CA ARG A 67 2.83 -21.62 15.97
C ARG A 67 3.94 -22.61 15.68
N ILE A 68 4.91 -22.27 14.83
CA ILE A 68 6.09 -23.11 14.62
C ILE A 68 6.87 -23.32 15.92
N HIS A 69 7.06 -22.29 16.73
CA HIS A 69 7.76 -22.43 18.01
C HIS A 69 6.97 -23.27 19.02
N LEU A 70 5.64 -23.18 19.01
CA LEU A 70 4.77 -24.03 19.84
C LEU A 70 4.80 -25.50 19.38
N ALA A 71 4.79 -25.74 18.07
CA ALA A 71 4.88 -27.08 17.49
C ALA A 71 6.25 -27.72 17.79
N ALA A 72 7.34 -26.95 17.67
CA ALA A 72 8.70 -27.40 17.98
C ALA A 72 8.92 -27.70 19.47
N SER A 73 8.12 -27.12 20.37
CA SER A 73 8.20 -27.34 21.82
C SER A 73 7.35 -28.51 22.34
N ASN A 74 6.93 -29.42 21.46
CA ASN A 74 6.24 -30.68 21.78
C ASN A 74 4.86 -30.55 22.48
N GLN A 75 4.15 -29.43 22.31
CA GLN A 75 2.82 -29.23 22.91
C GLN A 75 1.62 -29.62 22.01
N GLY A 76 1.79 -30.54 21.06
CA GLY A 76 0.67 -31.08 20.27
C GLY A 76 -0.12 -30.02 19.49
N GLY A 77 0.53 -28.92 19.10
CA GLY A 77 -0.10 -27.84 18.35
C GLY A 77 -0.49 -28.26 16.93
N GLU A 78 -1.60 -27.71 16.44
CA GLU A 78 -2.00 -27.78 15.04
C GLU A 78 -0.88 -27.30 14.11
N ASP A 79 -0.80 -27.84 12.89
CA ASP A 79 0.19 -27.41 11.89
C ASP A 79 0.10 -25.89 11.71
N ALA A 80 1.25 -25.22 11.76
CA ALA A 80 1.34 -23.77 11.61
C ALA A 80 0.71 -23.30 10.28
N LEU A 81 0.77 -24.12 9.23
CA LEU A 81 0.13 -23.83 7.95
C LEU A 81 -1.40 -23.88 8.01
N ASP A 82 -1.97 -24.87 8.70
CA ASP A 82 -3.42 -24.99 8.85
C ASP A 82 -3.96 -23.85 9.71
N TYR A 83 -3.22 -23.48 10.76
CA TYR A 83 -3.58 -22.35 11.62
C TYR A 83 -3.66 -21.03 10.85
N ILE A 84 -2.62 -20.69 10.06
CA ILE A 84 -2.66 -19.44 9.28
C ILE A 84 -3.68 -19.50 8.14
N SER A 85 -3.96 -20.67 7.57
CA SER A 85 -5.02 -20.84 6.57
C SER A 85 -6.39 -20.56 7.18
N ALA A 86 -6.67 -21.12 8.36
CA ALA A 86 -7.90 -20.86 9.11
C ALA A 86 -8.02 -19.40 9.55
N LEU A 87 -6.91 -18.77 9.92
CA LEU A 87 -6.88 -17.34 10.29
C LEU A 87 -7.25 -16.44 9.11
N VAL A 88 -6.79 -16.77 7.91
CA VAL A 88 -7.16 -16.09 6.66
C VAL A 88 -8.65 -16.29 6.34
N ASP A 89 -9.18 -17.50 6.51
CA ASP A 89 -10.59 -17.80 6.29
C ASP A 89 -11.52 -17.16 7.32
N GLY A 90 -11.02 -16.95 8.55
CA GLY A 90 -11.76 -16.44 9.71
C GLY A 90 -12.12 -14.96 9.69
N ASN A 91 -12.11 -14.31 8.51
CA ASN A 91 -12.46 -12.90 8.32
C ASN A 91 -11.48 -11.88 8.93
N THR A 92 -10.35 -12.32 9.48
CA THR A 92 -9.30 -11.46 10.08
C THR A 92 -8.76 -10.41 9.10
N PHE A 93 -8.79 -10.72 7.80
CA PHE A 93 -8.24 -9.89 6.73
C PHE A 93 -9.30 -9.41 5.74
N SER A 94 -10.57 -9.32 6.16
CA SER A 94 -11.71 -8.98 5.28
C SER A 94 -11.63 -7.62 4.60
N GLN A 95 -10.78 -6.73 5.11
CA GLN A 95 -10.47 -5.41 4.55
C GLN A 95 -9.49 -5.48 3.36
N PHE A 96 -8.92 -6.65 3.08
CA PHE A 96 -8.02 -6.92 1.98
C PHE A 96 -8.61 -7.98 1.05
N ASP A 97 -8.12 -8.04 -0.18
CA ASP A 97 -8.35 -9.18 -1.07
C ASP A 97 -7.24 -10.20 -0.80
N VAL A 98 -7.59 -11.35 -0.23
CA VAL A 98 -6.61 -12.37 0.17
C VAL A 98 -6.79 -13.61 -0.69
N THR A 99 -5.73 -13.94 -1.41
CA THR A 99 -5.63 -15.18 -2.20
C THR A 99 -4.68 -16.14 -1.51
N LYS A 100 -5.12 -17.38 -1.31
CA LYS A 100 -4.30 -18.46 -0.75
C LYS A 100 -4.19 -19.60 -1.76
N LEU A 101 -2.96 -20.11 -1.94
CA LEU A 101 -2.67 -21.20 -2.85
C LEU A 101 -1.67 -22.17 -2.21
N TRP A 102 -2.01 -23.44 -2.21
CA TRP A 102 -1.17 -24.52 -1.72
C TRP A 102 -0.32 -25.11 -2.84
N TYR A 103 0.89 -25.55 -2.48
CA TYR A 103 1.86 -26.16 -3.37
C TYR A 103 2.59 -27.31 -2.66
N SER A 104 2.89 -28.37 -3.41
CA SER A 104 3.69 -29.49 -2.92
C SER A 104 5.20 -29.21 -2.98
N GLY A 105 5.64 -28.26 -3.79
CA GLY A 105 7.04 -27.85 -3.93
C GLY A 105 7.25 -26.80 -5.03
N PRO A 106 8.48 -26.26 -5.16
CA PRO A 106 8.82 -25.36 -6.25
C PRO A 106 8.78 -26.09 -7.61
N PRO A 107 8.50 -25.38 -8.72
CA PRO A 107 8.26 -23.93 -8.80
C PRO A 107 6.83 -23.51 -8.40
N PHE A 108 6.70 -22.31 -7.80
CA PHE A 108 5.43 -21.76 -7.25
C PHE A 108 4.64 -20.91 -8.27
N ASP A 109 4.72 -21.30 -9.54
CA ASP A 109 4.23 -20.59 -10.73
C ASP A 109 3.00 -21.26 -11.37
N GLY A 110 2.63 -22.46 -10.91
CA GLY A 110 1.38 -23.13 -11.28
C GLY A 110 0.13 -22.52 -10.61
N PRO A 111 -1.08 -22.98 -11.00
CA PRO A 111 -2.35 -22.46 -10.49
C PRO A 111 -2.53 -22.65 -8.98
N GLY A 112 -1.73 -23.52 -8.35
CA GLY A 112 -1.89 -23.92 -6.96
C GLY A 112 -3.25 -24.58 -6.70
N SER A 113 -3.46 -25.07 -5.48
CA SER A 113 -4.77 -25.54 -5.02
C SER A 113 -5.32 -24.57 -3.98
N SER A 114 -6.62 -24.30 -4.00
CA SER A 114 -7.30 -23.48 -2.98
C SER A 114 -7.53 -24.24 -1.67
N GLN A 115 -7.34 -25.57 -1.69
CA GLN A 115 -7.45 -26.47 -0.56
C GLN A 115 -6.16 -27.26 -0.41
N ARG A 116 -5.82 -27.60 0.84
CA ARG A 116 -4.61 -28.38 1.13
C ARG A 116 -4.77 -29.81 0.65
N GLY A 117 -3.89 -30.24 -0.27
CA GLY A 117 -3.76 -31.61 -0.72
C GLY A 117 -2.83 -32.44 0.17
N SER A 118 -2.93 -33.76 0.06
CA SER A 118 -2.00 -34.69 0.70
C SER A 118 -0.60 -34.53 0.09
N GLY A 119 0.33 -33.91 0.83
CA GLY A 119 1.69 -33.60 0.38
C GLY A 119 1.96 -32.12 0.11
N ASP A 120 0.95 -31.25 0.29
CA ASP A 120 1.14 -29.80 0.19
C ASP A 120 1.78 -29.26 1.47
N ASN A 121 3.07 -28.95 1.36
CA ASN A 121 3.89 -28.44 2.45
C ASN A 121 4.17 -26.94 2.32
N PHE A 122 3.70 -26.30 1.26
CA PHE A 122 3.88 -24.86 1.04
C PHE A 122 2.54 -24.16 0.89
N LEU A 123 2.41 -23.02 1.54
CA LEU A 123 1.26 -22.14 1.45
C LEU A 123 1.71 -20.76 0.99
N LYS A 124 1.25 -20.35 -0.18
CA LYS A 124 1.42 -19.00 -0.72
C LYS A 124 0.21 -18.17 -0.34
N ILE A 125 0.45 -17.05 0.32
CA ILE A 125 -0.59 -16.08 0.68
C ILE A 125 -0.26 -14.76 0.01
N THR A 126 -1.21 -14.24 -0.76
CA THR A 126 -1.16 -12.93 -1.39
C THR A 126 -2.24 -12.06 -0.77
N ILE A 127 -1.84 -10.93 -0.19
CA ILE A 127 -2.74 -9.89 0.31
C ILE A 127 -2.68 -8.72 -0.67
N ALA A 128 -3.82 -8.27 -1.16
CA ALA A 128 -3.94 -7.12 -2.06
C ALA A 128 -4.89 -6.07 -1.49
N SER A 129 -4.63 -4.80 -1.82
CA SER A 129 -5.55 -3.69 -1.51
C SER A 129 -6.84 -3.85 -2.33
N GLN A 130 -8.00 -3.73 -1.68
CA GLN A 130 -9.31 -3.77 -2.36
C GLN A 130 -9.53 -2.59 -3.32
N ALA A 131 -8.80 -1.48 -3.11
CA ALA A 131 -8.82 -0.32 -3.99
C ALA A 131 -8.02 -0.55 -5.30
N GLY A 132 -7.31 -1.69 -5.41
CA GLY A 132 -6.44 -2.05 -6.53
C GLY A 132 -5.07 -1.37 -6.43
N GLY A 133 -4.03 -2.09 -6.88
CA GLY A 133 -2.68 -1.54 -7.01
C GLY A 133 -1.60 -2.41 -6.37
N THR A 134 -1.46 -2.32 -5.05
CA THR A 134 -0.39 -3.01 -4.32
C THR A 134 -0.83 -4.37 -3.79
N SER A 135 0.05 -5.36 -3.94
CA SER A 135 -0.10 -6.67 -3.32
C SER A 135 1.20 -7.11 -2.69
N LEU A 136 1.11 -7.87 -1.61
CA LEU A 136 2.22 -8.45 -0.90
C LEU A 136 2.01 -9.96 -0.85
N THR A 137 3.02 -10.71 -1.30
CA THR A 137 2.96 -12.17 -1.32
C THR A 137 4.04 -12.73 -0.41
N SER A 138 3.66 -13.69 0.44
CA SER A 138 4.57 -14.47 1.26
C SER A 138 4.35 -15.96 1.04
N ILE A 139 5.39 -16.75 1.25
CA ILE A 139 5.36 -18.21 1.15
C ILE A 139 5.75 -18.79 2.51
N PHE A 140 4.89 -19.66 3.03
CA PHE A 140 5.05 -20.35 4.29
C PHE A 140 5.27 -21.85 4.03
N TRP A 141 6.00 -22.53 4.94
CA TRP A 141 6.38 -23.93 4.76
C TRP A 141 6.26 -24.75 6.05
N SER A 142 5.77 -25.98 5.94
CA SER A 142 5.68 -26.90 7.08
C SER A 142 7.06 -27.43 7.44
N GLY A 143 7.67 -26.90 8.50
CA GLY A 143 9.05 -27.14 8.90
C GLY A 143 9.40 -28.55 9.42
N THR A 144 8.61 -29.57 9.10
CA THR A 144 8.91 -30.95 9.53
C THR A 144 10.08 -31.51 8.71
N GLN A 145 11.29 -31.46 9.28
CA GLN A 145 12.35 -32.38 8.88
C GLN A 145 11.98 -33.77 9.39
N SER A 146 11.85 -34.73 8.47
CA SER A 146 11.91 -36.16 8.75
C SER A 146 13.31 -36.58 9.16
#